data_AF-A0A430I2K9-F1
#
_entry.id   AF-A0A430I2K9-F1
#
_cell.length_a   1.000
_cell.length_b   1.000
_cell.length_c   1.000
_cell.angle_alpha   90.00
_cell.angle_beta   90.00
_cell.angle_gamma   90.00
#
_symmetry.space_group_name_H-M   'P 1'
#
loop_
_entity.id
_entity.type
_entity.pdbx_description
1 polymer ?
#
loop_
_entity_poly.entity_id
_entity_poly.type
_entity_poly.pdbx_seq_one_letter_code
_entity_poly.pdbx_strand_id
1 'polypeptide(L)'
;MPDLPRIPVNWKWVGATVASTAVMVAVLVTFYYPQLPDPMPVHWNAAGQPDNFEPKSLGRFLGLILLSPGILLLSMVATMGLISLQSTSITGMGGAKTPEEAHRTWHGYRIVQGNMGWYLFLLNLLVLLMLTRSYGGNTSSFELPLSLGLIFVLTGVFIVQQLRQQREVEKEYPRPAEEQGKWWGMFYNDPADPRILVDTGSGSNFTFNIGRPLGRVLAVLLLGLPVLLIGGVLIAALNG
;
A
#
# COMPACT_ATOMS: atom_id res chain seq x y z
N MET A 1 23.45 -17.15 15.88
CA MET A 1 22.29 -16.41 15.34
C MET A 1 21.30 -16.17 16.46
N PRO A 2 20.62 -15.02 16.52
CA PRO A 2 19.63 -14.72 17.55
C PRO A 2 18.38 -15.60 17.38
N ASP A 3 17.74 -15.96 18.49
CA ASP A 3 16.42 -16.59 18.48
C ASP A 3 15.35 -15.50 18.46
N LEU A 4 14.80 -15.22 17.28
CA LEU A 4 13.86 -14.13 17.06
C LEU A 4 12.42 -14.67 17.08
N PRO A 5 11.52 -14.09 17.88
CA PRO A 5 10.16 -14.58 17.98
C PRO A 5 9.39 -14.31 16.68
N ARG A 6 8.41 -15.18 16.38
CA ARG A 6 7.46 -14.95 15.29
C ARG A 6 6.76 -13.60 15.48
N ILE A 7 6.64 -12.83 14.40
CA ILE A 7 5.85 -11.58 14.40
C ILE A 7 4.36 -11.97 14.28
N PRO A 8 3.52 -11.70 15.30
CA PRO A 8 2.10 -12.01 15.21
C PRO A 8 1.39 -11.10 14.21
N VAL A 9 0.31 -11.59 13.61
CA VAL A 9 -0.57 -10.79 12.75
C VAL A 9 -1.19 -9.67 13.58
N ASN A 10 -1.13 -8.44 13.07
CA ASN A 10 -1.74 -7.27 13.69
C ASN A 10 -3.26 -7.21 13.45
N TRP A 11 -4.01 -8.02 14.21
CA TRP A 11 -5.47 -8.12 14.10
C TRP A 11 -6.23 -6.82 14.41
N LYS A 12 -5.61 -5.85 15.08
CA LYS A 12 -6.23 -4.56 15.37
C LYS A 12 -6.68 -3.86 14.09
N TRP A 13 -5.82 -3.79 13.08
CA TRP A 13 -6.14 -3.11 11.82
C TRP A 13 -7.14 -3.90 10.97
N VAL A 14 -7.06 -5.23 11.00
CA VAL A 14 -8.04 -6.11 10.35
C VAL A 14 -9.43 -5.89 10.95
N GLY A 15 -9.54 -5.94 12.28
CA GLY A 15 -10.80 -5.71 12.99
C GLY A 15 -11.36 -4.30 12.76
N ALA A 16 -10.52 -3.27 12.81
CA ALA A 16 -10.93 -1.89 12.51
C ALA A 16 -11.47 -1.74 11.09
N THR A 17 -10.79 -2.36 10.11
CA THR A 17 -11.21 -2.33 8.70
C THR A 17 -12.56 -3.03 8.52
N VAL A 18 -12.70 -4.26 9.04
CA VAL A 18 -13.97 -5.01 8.99
C VAL A 18 -15.10 -4.23 9.64
N ALA A 19 -14.88 -3.67 10.84
CA ALA A 19 -15.89 -2.91 11.55
C ALA A 19 -16.32 -1.66 10.77
N SER A 20 -15.35 -0.86 10.27
CA SER A 20 -15.65 0.34 9.48
C SER A 20 -16.42 0.00 8.19
N THR A 21 -16.01 -1.05 7.47
CA THR A 21 -16.70 -1.49 6.25
C THR A 21 -18.10 -2.01 6.55
N ALA A 22 -18.29 -2.81 7.60
CA ALA A 22 -19.60 -3.31 7.98
C ALA A 22 -20.58 -2.17 8.33
N VAL A 23 -20.13 -1.20 9.12
CA VAL A 23 -20.93 -0.01 9.46
C VAL A 23 -21.28 0.77 8.20
N MET A 24 -20.33 0.98 7.29
CA MET A 24 -20.58 1.78 6.09
C MET A 24 -21.45 1.08 5.06
N VAL A 25 -21.31 -0.23 4.91
CA VAL A 25 -22.20 -1.05 4.09
C VAL A 25 -23.63 -0.99 4.64
N ALA A 26 -23.80 -1.10 5.96
CA ALA A 26 -25.13 -0.97 6.57
C ALA A 26 -25.75 0.39 6.25
N VAL A 27 -24.98 1.49 6.39
CA VAL A 27 -25.47 2.83 6.04
C VAL A 27 -25.81 2.97 4.55
N LEU A 28 -24.94 2.50 3.66
CA LEU A 28 -25.16 2.55 2.21
C LEU A 28 -26.42 1.75 1.81
N VAL A 29 -26.60 0.55 2.37
CA VAL A 29 -27.78 -0.29 2.08
C VAL A 29 -29.06 0.28 2.68
N THR A 30 -29.01 0.83 3.89
CA THR A 30 -30.21 1.33 4.58
C THR A 30 -30.65 2.69 4.07
N PHE A 31 -29.71 3.60 3.81
CA PHE A 31 -30.05 4.99 3.50
C PHE A 31 -29.86 5.37 2.04
N TYR A 32 -28.90 4.78 1.32
CA TYR A 32 -28.59 5.20 -0.06
C TYR A 32 -29.27 4.31 -1.10
N TYR A 33 -29.15 2.99 -0.96
CA TYR A 33 -29.72 2.02 -1.90
C TYR A 33 -31.22 2.22 -2.19
N PRO A 34 -32.10 2.50 -1.22
CA PRO A 34 -33.52 2.72 -1.49
C PRO A 34 -33.77 3.91 -2.41
N GLN A 35 -32.94 4.96 -2.33
CA GLN A 35 -33.07 6.20 -3.09
C GLN A 35 -32.51 6.08 -4.53
N LEU A 36 -31.75 5.02 -4.83
CA LEU A 36 -31.18 4.86 -6.17
C LEU A 36 -32.28 4.62 -7.23
N PRO A 37 -32.13 5.20 -8.42
CA PRO A 37 -33.05 4.96 -9.54
C PRO A 37 -32.94 3.52 -10.06
N ASP A 38 -33.92 3.13 -10.88
CA ASP A 38 -33.83 1.95 -11.74
C ASP A 38 -33.94 2.41 -13.21
N PRO A 39 -32.87 2.29 -14.03
CA PRO A 39 -31.59 1.64 -13.72
C PRO A 39 -30.69 2.46 -12.78
N MET A 40 -29.84 1.77 -12.01
CA MET A 40 -28.92 2.37 -11.04
C MET A 40 -27.53 2.61 -11.65
N PRO A 41 -26.79 3.65 -11.22
CA PRO A 41 -25.45 3.92 -11.73
C PRO A 41 -24.45 2.87 -11.25
N VAL A 42 -23.55 2.46 -12.15
CA VAL A 42 -22.48 1.48 -11.89
C VAL A 42 -21.09 1.98 -12.27
N HIS A 43 -21.00 3.10 -12.98
CA HIS A 43 -19.76 3.77 -13.35
C HIS A 43 -19.93 5.29 -13.33
N TRP A 44 -18.83 6.00 -13.10
CA TRP A 44 -18.76 7.45 -13.12
C TRP A 44 -17.57 7.90 -13.96
N ASN A 45 -17.77 8.91 -14.79
CA ASN A 45 -16.70 9.53 -15.56
C ASN A 45 -15.79 10.41 -14.67
N ALA A 46 -14.75 10.98 -15.27
CA ALA A 46 -13.79 11.84 -14.57
C ALA A 46 -14.41 13.10 -13.92
N ALA A 47 -15.57 13.58 -14.43
CA ALA A 47 -16.30 14.69 -13.85
C ALA A 47 -17.19 14.28 -12.66
N GLY A 48 -17.14 13.00 -12.26
CA GLY A 48 -17.98 12.45 -11.19
C GLY A 48 -19.44 12.30 -11.60
N GLN A 49 -19.75 12.30 -12.90
CA GLN A 49 -21.10 12.09 -13.40
C GLN A 49 -21.32 10.62 -13.76
N PRO A 50 -22.45 10.02 -13.39
CA PRO A 50 -22.74 8.66 -13.80
C PRO A 50 -22.92 8.56 -15.32
N ASP A 51 -22.20 7.65 -15.95
CA ASP A 51 -22.18 7.46 -17.41
C ASP A 51 -22.47 6.00 -17.84
N ASN A 52 -22.64 5.09 -16.87
CA ASN A 52 -23.10 3.73 -17.12
C ASN A 52 -24.12 3.28 -16.06
N PHE A 53 -25.16 2.58 -16.51
CA PHE A 53 -26.32 2.21 -15.70
C PHE A 53 -26.74 0.76 -15.94
N GLU A 54 -27.20 0.10 -14.89
CA GLU A 54 -27.65 -1.30 -14.91
C GLU A 54 -28.94 -1.47 -14.10
N PRO A 55 -29.76 -2.52 -14.34
CA PRO A 55 -30.96 -2.77 -13.55
C PRO A 55 -30.67 -2.78 -12.05
N LYS A 56 -31.52 -2.13 -11.26
CA LYS A 56 -31.34 -2.01 -9.82
C LYS A 56 -31.38 -3.38 -9.16
N SER A 57 -30.32 -3.74 -8.45
CA SER A 57 -30.21 -5.03 -7.75
C SER A 57 -29.33 -4.90 -6.52
N LEU A 58 -29.81 -5.42 -5.39
CA LEU A 58 -29.08 -5.38 -4.12
C LEU A 58 -27.77 -6.18 -4.22
N GLY A 59 -27.79 -7.34 -4.89
CA GLY A 59 -26.59 -8.15 -5.08
C GLY A 59 -25.52 -7.43 -5.89
N ARG A 60 -25.91 -6.72 -6.97
CA ARG A 60 -24.98 -5.92 -7.78
C ARG A 60 -24.44 -4.74 -6.97
N PHE A 61 -25.30 -4.04 -6.23
CA PHE A 61 -24.89 -2.92 -5.39
C PHE A 61 -23.87 -3.37 -4.32
N LEU A 62 -24.18 -4.45 -3.60
CA LEU A 62 -23.25 -5.06 -2.63
C LEU A 62 -21.93 -5.46 -3.28
N GLY A 63 -21.97 -6.09 -4.46
CA GLY A 63 -20.77 -6.45 -5.21
C GLY A 63 -19.88 -5.26 -5.52
N LEU A 64 -20.46 -4.14 -5.97
CA LEU A 64 -19.72 -2.91 -6.27
C LEU A 64 -19.10 -2.28 -5.02
N ILE A 65 -19.87 -2.13 -3.94
CA ILE A 65 -19.39 -1.44 -2.72
C ILE A 65 -18.43 -2.31 -1.88
N LEU A 66 -18.50 -3.64 -1.99
CA LEU A 66 -17.63 -4.56 -1.25
C LEU A 66 -16.37 -4.96 -2.01
N LEU A 67 -16.29 -4.76 -3.33
CA LEU A 67 -15.13 -5.18 -4.13
C LEU A 67 -13.84 -4.52 -3.62
N SER A 68 -13.81 -3.19 -3.54
CA SER A 68 -12.61 -2.45 -3.11
C SER A 68 -12.24 -2.72 -1.65
N PRO A 69 -13.16 -2.64 -0.65
CA PRO A 69 -12.87 -3.04 0.72
C PRO A 69 -12.42 -4.50 0.84
N GLY A 70 -13.00 -5.41 0.06
CA GLY A 70 -12.66 -6.83 0.05
C GLY A 70 -11.23 -7.08 -0.44
N ILE A 71 -10.83 -6.42 -1.54
CA ILE A 71 -9.45 -6.48 -2.05
C ILE A 71 -8.48 -5.92 -1.01
N LEU A 72 -8.77 -4.74 -0.43
CA LEU A 72 -7.90 -4.14 0.60
C LEU A 72 -7.74 -5.03 1.83
N LEU A 73 -8.83 -5.64 2.30
CA LEU A 73 -8.81 -6.56 3.44
C LEU A 73 -8.02 -7.84 3.13
N LEU A 74 -8.21 -8.42 1.93
CA LEU A 74 -7.45 -9.58 1.49
C LEU A 74 -5.95 -9.26 1.40
N SER A 75 -5.58 -8.13 0.78
CA SER A 75 -4.19 -7.68 0.71
C SER A 75 -3.59 -7.46 2.10
N MET A 76 -4.36 -6.90 3.04
CA MET A 76 -3.93 -6.70 4.42
C MET A 76 -3.63 -8.04 5.11
N VAL A 77 -4.60 -8.96 5.12
CA VAL A 77 -4.43 -10.27 5.77
C VAL A 77 -3.33 -11.09 5.10
N ALA A 78 -3.27 -11.11 3.77
CA ALA A 78 -2.24 -11.82 3.02
C ALA A 78 -0.84 -11.29 3.35
N THR A 79 -0.64 -9.97 3.30
CA THR A 79 0.67 -9.37 3.58
C THR A 79 1.10 -9.60 5.03
N MET A 80 0.20 -9.39 6.00
CA MET A 80 0.51 -9.63 7.42
C MET A 80 0.77 -11.11 7.71
N GLY A 81 0.00 -12.01 7.08
CA GLY A 81 0.19 -13.45 7.17
C GLY A 81 1.54 -13.89 6.60
N LEU A 82 1.90 -13.40 5.41
CA LEU A 82 3.20 -13.66 4.79
C LEU A 82 4.36 -13.15 5.65
N ILE A 83 4.28 -11.93 6.18
CA ILE A 83 5.29 -11.40 7.11
C ILE A 83 5.39 -12.28 8.36
N SER A 84 4.25 -12.70 8.92
CA SER A 84 4.22 -13.57 10.09
C SER A 84 4.90 -14.91 9.82
N LEU A 85 4.67 -15.51 8.66
CA LEU A 85 5.31 -16.76 8.26
C LEU A 85 6.80 -16.58 7.96
N GLN A 86 7.18 -15.54 7.21
CA GLN A 86 8.58 -15.26 6.87
C GLN A 86 9.43 -14.88 8.09
N SER A 87 8.81 -14.33 9.14
CA SER A 87 9.54 -13.96 10.35
C SER A 87 10.17 -15.16 11.08
N THR A 88 9.68 -16.39 10.84
CA THR A 88 10.24 -17.61 11.45
C THR A 88 11.45 -18.16 10.69
N SER A 89 11.71 -17.67 9.48
CA SER A 89 12.81 -18.16 8.62
C SER A 89 13.95 -17.15 8.46
N ILE A 90 13.96 -16.06 9.23
CA ILE A 90 14.98 -14.99 9.12
C ILE A 90 16.39 -15.54 9.32
N THR A 91 16.58 -16.47 10.25
CA THR A 91 17.87 -17.12 10.55
C THR A 91 18.00 -18.51 9.91
N GLY A 92 17.06 -18.85 9.01
CA GLY A 92 17.05 -20.13 8.29
C GLY A 92 18.05 -20.19 7.14
N MET A 93 17.98 -21.26 6.36
CA MET A 93 18.84 -21.44 5.18
C MET A 93 18.62 -20.30 4.19
N GLY A 94 19.72 -19.62 3.81
CA GLY A 94 19.65 -18.46 2.93
C GLY A 94 18.96 -17.26 3.58
N GLY A 95 18.96 -17.16 4.91
CA GLY A 95 18.52 -15.99 5.66
C GLY A 95 19.68 -15.03 6.00
N ALA A 96 19.52 -14.26 7.07
CA ALA A 96 20.52 -13.32 7.57
C ALA A 96 21.86 -14.01 7.86
N LYS A 97 22.98 -13.35 7.54
CA LYS A 97 24.35 -13.86 7.73
C LYS A 97 24.99 -13.39 9.04
N THR A 98 24.48 -12.30 9.62
CA THR A 98 24.93 -11.78 10.92
C THR A 98 23.77 -11.56 11.89
N PRO A 99 24.01 -11.52 13.21
CA PRO A 99 22.99 -11.18 14.19
C PRO A 99 22.33 -9.81 13.93
N GLU A 100 23.12 -8.80 13.60
CA GLU A 100 22.67 -7.43 13.32
C GLU A 100 21.73 -7.39 12.11
N GLU A 101 22.07 -8.15 11.07
CA GLU A 101 21.25 -8.32 9.88
C GLU A 101 19.91 -9.02 10.18
N ALA A 102 19.92 -10.02 11.06
CA ALA A 102 18.72 -10.72 11.51
C ALA A 102 17.79 -9.77 12.29
N HIS A 103 18.33 -8.98 13.22
CA HIS A 103 17.58 -7.98 13.96
C HIS A 103 17.00 -6.91 13.02
N ARG A 104 17.80 -6.35 12.11
CA ARG A 104 17.33 -5.36 11.14
C ARG A 104 16.21 -5.89 10.26
N THR A 105 16.31 -7.12 9.79
CA THR A 105 15.26 -7.78 8.98
C THR A 105 13.97 -7.93 9.79
N TRP A 106 14.07 -8.41 11.03
CA TRP A 106 12.93 -8.61 11.91
C TRP A 106 12.22 -7.29 12.27
N HIS A 107 12.99 -6.26 12.64
CA HIS A 107 12.44 -4.93 12.90
C HIS A 107 11.85 -4.31 11.62
N GLY A 108 12.50 -4.53 10.47
CA GLY A 108 11.98 -4.12 9.16
C GLY A 108 10.61 -4.73 8.86
N TYR A 109 10.45 -6.04 9.05
CA TYR A 109 9.16 -6.73 8.92
C TYR A 109 8.10 -6.20 9.88
N ARG A 110 8.47 -5.96 11.15
CA ARG A 110 7.54 -5.40 12.14
C ARG A 110 7.08 -3.99 11.77
N ILE A 111 7.99 -3.16 11.28
CA ILE A 111 7.73 -1.80 10.79
C ILE A 111 6.79 -1.85 9.57
N VAL A 112 7.12 -2.65 8.55
CA VAL A 112 6.28 -2.82 7.35
C VAL A 112 4.87 -3.27 7.76
N GLN A 113 4.75 -4.29 8.62
CA GLN A 113 3.45 -4.79 9.03
C GLN A 113 2.62 -3.74 9.79
N GLY A 114 3.25 -3.01 10.71
CA GLY A 114 2.62 -1.94 11.47
C GLY A 114 2.15 -0.81 10.56
N ASN A 115 3.01 -0.38 9.62
CA ASN A 115 2.71 0.73 8.73
C ASN A 115 1.69 0.39 7.66
N MET A 116 1.79 -0.81 7.08
CA MET A 116 0.83 -1.30 6.09
C MET A 116 -0.57 -1.41 6.69
N GLY A 117 -0.70 -1.80 7.96
CA GLY A 117 -1.99 -1.91 8.63
C GLY A 117 -2.75 -0.59 8.72
N TRP A 118 -2.12 0.48 9.22
CA TRP A 118 -2.78 1.79 9.29
C TRP A 118 -2.99 2.39 7.91
N TYR A 119 -2.04 2.20 6.98
CA TYR A 119 -2.14 2.72 5.62
C TYR A 119 -3.35 2.14 4.88
N LEU A 120 -3.48 0.81 4.86
CA LEU A 120 -4.60 0.13 4.20
C LEU A 120 -5.94 0.41 4.89
N PHE A 121 -5.94 0.59 6.22
CA PHE A 121 -7.14 1.02 6.95
C PHE A 121 -7.59 2.43 6.54
N LEU A 122 -6.68 3.41 6.50
CA LEU A 122 -7.02 4.78 6.08
C LEU A 122 -7.42 4.83 4.61
N LEU A 123 -6.77 4.04 3.75
CA LEU A 123 -7.15 3.90 2.35
C LEU A 123 -8.57 3.32 2.23
N ASN A 124 -8.93 2.34 3.06
CA ASN A 124 -10.29 1.80 3.13
C ASN A 124 -11.30 2.88 3.54
N LEU A 125 -11.02 3.68 4.57
CA LEU A 125 -11.90 4.80 4.97
C LEU A 125 -12.09 5.81 3.83
N LEU A 126 -11.02 6.12 3.09
CA LEU A 126 -11.11 7.01 1.93
C LEU A 126 -11.99 6.41 0.83
N VAL A 127 -11.83 5.12 0.52
CA VAL A 127 -12.70 4.42 -0.45
C VAL A 127 -14.15 4.42 0.00
N LEU A 128 -14.43 4.14 1.28
CA LEU A 128 -15.78 4.16 1.83
C LEU A 128 -16.39 5.57 1.76
N LEU A 129 -15.60 6.61 2.05
CA LEU A 129 -16.01 8.00 1.86
C LEU A 129 -16.37 8.27 0.40
N MET A 130 -15.51 7.89 -0.55
CA MET A 130 -15.79 8.05 -1.98
C MET A 130 -17.10 7.36 -2.38
N LEU A 131 -17.34 6.12 -1.92
CA LEU A 131 -18.59 5.40 -2.21
C LEU A 131 -19.82 6.16 -1.68
N THR A 132 -19.75 6.71 -0.46
CA THR A 132 -20.86 7.52 0.08
C THR A 132 -21.09 8.82 -0.70
N ARG A 133 -20.03 9.47 -1.18
CA ARG A 133 -20.14 10.67 -2.04
C ARG A 133 -20.79 10.33 -3.38
N SER A 134 -20.30 9.27 -4.03
CA SER A 134 -20.78 8.81 -5.35
C SER A 134 -22.24 8.41 -5.35
N TYR A 135 -22.67 7.61 -4.37
CA TYR A 135 -24.07 7.18 -4.29
C TYR A 135 -24.99 8.21 -3.61
N GLY A 136 -24.43 9.23 -2.95
CA GLY A 136 -25.17 10.32 -2.33
C GLY A 136 -25.59 11.44 -3.27
N GLY A 137 -25.25 11.37 -4.56
CA GLY A 137 -25.53 12.42 -5.53
C GLY A 137 -24.78 13.73 -5.27
N ASN A 138 -23.75 13.71 -4.41
CA ASN A 138 -22.94 14.86 -4.08
C ASN A 138 -21.55 14.67 -4.67
N THR A 139 -21.49 14.49 -6.00
CA THR A 139 -20.26 14.38 -6.75
C THR A 139 -19.92 15.72 -7.41
N SER A 140 -18.63 16.03 -7.47
CA SER A 140 -18.07 17.21 -8.14
C SER A 140 -16.93 16.76 -9.04
N SER A 141 -16.63 17.53 -10.08
CA SER A 141 -15.45 17.30 -10.93
C SER A 141 -14.13 17.28 -10.15
N PHE A 142 -14.10 17.87 -8.95
CA PHE A 142 -12.93 17.87 -8.07
C PHE A 142 -12.80 16.63 -7.17
N GLU A 143 -13.80 15.77 -7.05
CA GLU A 143 -13.77 14.63 -6.13
C GLU A 143 -12.69 13.61 -6.49
N LEU A 144 -12.57 13.26 -7.78
CA LEU A 144 -11.54 12.33 -8.25
C LEU A 144 -10.13 12.93 -8.07
N PRO A 145 -9.82 14.16 -8.54
CA PRO A 145 -8.55 14.81 -8.26
C PRO A 145 -8.20 14.90 -6.78
N LEU A 146 -9.17 15.28 -5.94
CA LEU A 146 -8.99 15.37 -4.48
C LEU A 146 -8.65 14.00 -3.89
N SER A 147 -9.39 12.95 -4.27
CA SER A 147 -9.16 11.59 -3.78
C SER A 147 -7.78 11.07 -4.19
N LEU A 148 -7.37 11.29 -5.44
CA LEU A 148 -6.02 10.95 -5.91
C LEU A 148 -4.94 11.73 -5.15
N GLY A 149 -5.16 13.02 -4.91
CA GLY A 149 -4.27 13.86 -4.10
C GLY A 149 -4.15 13.35 -2.66
N LEU A 150 -5.27 12.96 -2.03
CA LEU A 150 -5.28 12.38 -0.69
C LEU A 150 -4.57 11.03 -0.64
N ILE A 151 -4.76 10.16 -1.65
CA ILE A 151 -4.00 8.91 -1.78
C ILE A 151 -2.50 9.23 -1.89
N PHE A 152 -2.11 10.19 -2.73
CA PHE A 152 -0.71 10.57 -2.89
C PHE A 152 -0.08 11.08 -1.60
N VAL A 153 -0.78 11.95 -0.87
CA VAL A 153 -0.35 12.45 0.44
C VAL A 153 -0.24 11.30 1.45
N LEU A 154 -1.24 10.42 1.51
CA LEU A 154 -1.26 9.26 2.40
C LEU A 154 -0.09 8.30 2.10
N THR A 155 0.18 8.01 0.84
CA THR A 155 1.32 7.21 0.40
C THR A 155 2.65 7.91 0.73
N GLY A 156 2.74 9.23 0.55
CA GLY A 156 3.92 10.02 0.93
C GLY A 156 4.20 9.94 2.43
N VAL A 157 3.16 10.08 3.27
CA VAL A 157 3.27 9.91 4.73
C VAL A 157 3.71 8.49 5.08
N PHE A 158 3.14 7.47 4.42
CA PHE A 158 3.53 6.07 4.60
C PHE A 158 5.01 5.85 4.29
N ILE A 159 5.50 6.34 3.15
CA ILE A 159 6.92 6.24 2.75
C ILE A 159 7.82 6.97 3.74
N VAL A 160 7.49 8.21 4.13
CA VAL A 160 8.30 8.99 5.07
C VAL A 160 8.39 8.31 6.43
N GLN A 161 7.27 7.80 6.96
CA GLN A 161 7.24 7.06 8.23
C GLN A 161 8.06 5.77 8.15
N GLN A 162 7.93 5.03 7.04
CA GLN A 162 8.70 3.83 6.78
C GLN A 162 10.21 4.11 6.78
N LEU A 163 10.65 5.13 6.03
CA LEU A 163 12.07 5.51 5.94
C LEU A 163 12.62 6.02 7.27
N ARG A 164 11.83 6.80 8.02
CA ARG A 164 12.23 7.30 9.35
C ARG A 164 12.46 6.15 10.32
N GLN A 165 11.53 5.22 10.42
CA GLN A 165 11.65 4.07 11.33
C GLN A 165 12.77 3.11 10.93
N GLN A 166 12.95 2.88 9.62
CA GLN A 166 14.08 2.08 9.13
C GLN A 166 15.44 2.71 9.45
N ARG A 167 15.56 4.04 9.37
CA ARG A 167 16.78 4.75 9.77
C ARG A 167 17.10 4.59 11.25
N GLU A 168 16.10 4.60 12.13
CA GLU A 168 16.34 4.36 13.56
C GLU A 168 16.84 2.92 13.82
N VAL A 169 16.27 1.93 13.13
CA VAL A 169 16.77 0.54 13.20
C VAL A 169 18.20 0.42 12.68
N GLU A 170 18.55 1.14 11.61
CA GLU A 170 19.91 1.12 11.06
C GLU A 170 20.93 1.80 11.97
N LYS A 171 20.53 2.74 12.83
CA LYS A 171 21.41 3.29 13.87
C LYS A 171 21.67 2.28 14.99
N GLU A 172 20.66 1.50 15.37
CA GLU A 172 20.75 0.48 16.42
C GLU A 172 21.52 -0.76 15.94
N TYR A 173 21.29 -1.18 14.68
CA TYR A 173 21.94 -2.32 14.02
C TYR A 173 22.66 -1.85 12.75
N PRO A 174 23.86 -1.24 12.89
CA PRO A 174 24.58 -0.64 11.77
C PRO A 174 25.10 -1.67 10.77
N ARG A 175 25.20 -1.25 9.52
CA ARG A 175 25.85 -2.03 8.45
C ARG A 175 27.36 -2.16 8.69
N PRO A 176 27.99 -3.24 8.17
CA PRO A 176 29.45 -3.35 8.12
C PRO A 176 30.08 -2.13 7.44
N ALA A 177 31.32 -1.78 7.83
CA ALA A 177 32.03 -0.62 7.31
C ALA A 177 32.10 -0.58 5.77
N GLU A 178 32.24 -1.75 5.13
CA GLU A 178 32.31 -1.92 3.68
C GLU A 178 31.00 -1.57 2.95
N GLU A 179 29.87 -1.57 3.65
CA GLU A 179 28.54 -1.24 3.10
C GLU A 179 28.09 0.19 3.42
N GLN A 180 28.85 0.93 4.24
CA GLN A 180 28.47 2.28 4.64
C GLN A 180 28.44 3.22 3.42
N GLY A 181 27.39 4.04 3.33
CA GLY A 181 27.20 4.99 2.23
C GLY A 181 26.69 4.38 0.92
N LYS A 182 26.60 3.05 0.81
CA LYS A 182 26.06 2.38 -0.38
C LYS A 182 24.53 2.31 -0.42
N TRP A 183 23.85 2.70 0.66
CA TRP A 183 22.40 2.58 0.80
C TRP A 183 21.73 3.95 0.84
N TRP A 184 20.68 4.12 0.02
CA TRP A 184 19.88 5.34 -0.03
C TRP A 184 18.40 5.01 0.15
N GLY A 185 18.00 4.89 1.43
CA GLY A 185 16.68 4.38 1.80
C GLY A 185 16.54 2.92 1.36
N MET A 186 15.62 2.66 0.43
CA MET A 186 15.40 1.31 -0.09
C MET A 186 16.31 0.92 -1.26
N PHE A 187 17.10 1.85 -1.80
CA PHE A 187 17.96 1.61 -2.97
C PHE A 187 19.41 1.36 -2.58
N TYR A 188 20.07 0.50 -3.37
CA TYR A 188 21.50 0.25 -3.29
C TYR A 188 22.22 1.03 -4.39
N ASN A 189 23.33 1.68 -4.08
CA ASN A 189 24.10 2.51 -5.00
C ASN A 189 25.60 2.20 -4.90
N ASP A 190 26.04 1.26 -5.73
CA ASP A 190 27.46 0.94 -5.87
C ASP A 190 27.81 0.77 -7.35
N PRO A 191 28.48 1.77 -7.98
CA PRO A 191 28.94 1.66 -9.36
C PRO A 191 29.99 0.56 -9.57
N ALA A 192 30.73 0.15 -8.54
CA ALA A 192 31.74 -0.90 -8.63
C ALA A 192 31.09 -2.30 -8.67
N ASP A 193 29.96 -2.49 -8.00
CA ASP A 193 29.21 -3.75 -8.02
C ASP A 193 28.47 -3.95 -9.36
N PRO A 194 28.76 -5.02 -10.15
CA PRO A 194 28.12 -5.25 -11.44
C PRO A 194 26.68 -5.75 -11.35
N ARG A 195 26.21 -6.17 -10.17
CA ARG A 195 24.87 -6.73 -10.00
C ARG A 195 23.80 -5.66 -10.16
N ILE A 196 22.73 -5.99 -10.88
CA ILE A 196 21.53 -5.14 -11.03
C ILE A 196 20.56 -5.35 -9.87
N LEU A 197 20.36 -6.61 -9.45
CA LEU A 197 19.60 -6.97 -8.27
C LEU A 197 20.56 -7.35 -7.15
N VAL A 198 20.41 -6.68 -6.01
CA VAL A 198 21.30 -6.84 -4.85
C VAL A 198 20.45 -7.26 -3.66
N ASP A 199 20.87 -8.33 -3.00
CA ASP A 199 20.29 -8.80 -1.75
C ASP A 199 20.43 -7.71 -0.68
N THR A 200 19.33 -7.40 0.00
CA THR A 200 19.31 -6.34 1.03
C THR A 200 19.98 -6.75 2.36
N GLY A 201 20.49 -7.98 2.42
CA GLY A 201 20.94 -8.60 3.65
C GLY A 201 19.76 -9.23 4.38
N SER A 202 18.91 -9.98 3.69
CA SER A 202 17.98 -10.91 4.36
C SER A 202 17.91 -12.24 3.63
N GLY A 203 18.70 -12.40 2.55
CA GLY A 203 18.74 -13.58 1.69
C GLY A 203 17.50 -13.80 0.83
N SER A 204 16.40 -13.09 1.11
CA SER A 204 15.10 -13.20 0.45
C SER A 204 14.58 -11.90 -0.18
N ASN A 205 15.18 -10.76 0.15
CA ASN A 205 14.76 -9.46 -0.34
C ASN A 205 15.82 -8.88 -1.28
N PHE A 206 15.36 -8.31 -2.41
CA PHE A 206 16.23 -7.71 -3.41
C PHE A 206 15.87 -6.24 -3.64
N THR A 207 16.87 -5.45 -3.98
CA THR A 207 16.71 -4.08 -4.47
C THR A 207 17.49 -3.86 -5.76
N PHE A 208 17.21 -2.76 -6.46
CA PHE A 208 17.95 -2.35 -7.64
C PHE A 208 19.23 -1.60 -7.25
N ASN A 209 20.34 -1.94 -7.93
CA ASN A 209 21.57 -1.16 -7.88
C ASN A 209 21.45 0.08 -8.79
N ILE A 210 21.09 1.22 -8.21
CA ILE A 210 20.98 2.50 -8.93
C ILE A 210 22.35 3.09 -9.32
N GLY A 211 23.47 2.49 -8.87
CA GLY A 211 24.80 2.78 -9.41
C GLY A 211 24.91 2.42 -10.89
N ARG A 212 24.11 1.46 -11.36
CA ARG A 212 24.13 0.93 -12.73
C ARG A 212 23.02 1.54 -13.60
N PRO A 213 23.28 1.83 -14.90
CA PRO A 213 22.28 2.42 -15.80
C PRO A 213 20.97 1.63 -15.87
N LEU A 214 21.05 0.30 -16.05
CA LEU A 214 19.86 -0.54 -16.10
C LEU A 214 19.10 -0.56 -14.76
N GLY A 215 19.81 -0.59 -13.62
CA GLY A 215 19.18 -0.51 -12.31
C GLY A 215 18.42 0.79 -12.09
N ARG A 216 18.94 1.93 -12.59
CA ARG A 216 18.22 3.22 -12.58
C ARG A 216 16.97 3.18 -13.45
N VAL A 217 17.06 2.65 -14.67
CA VAL A 217 15.91 2.54 -15.58
C VAL A 217 14.81 1.70 -14.93
N LEU A 218 15.16 0.54 -14.35
CA LEU A 218 14.18 -0.32 -13.68
C LEU A 218 13.56 0.36 -12.44
N ALA A 219 14.35 1.06 -11.64
CA ALA A 219 13.85 1.83 -10.50
C ALA A 219 12.88 2.95 -10.93
N VAL A 220 13.19 3.68 -12.01
CA VAL A 220 12.32 4.73 -12.58
C VAL A 220 11.06 4.13 -13.20
N LEU A 221 11.14 2.99 -13.88
CA LEU A 221 9.93 2.34 -14.41
C LEU A 221 9.03 1.86 -13.29
N LEU A 222 9.59 1.30 -12.22
CA LEU A 222 8.79 0.80 -11.09
C LEU A 222 8.14 1.93 -10.28
N LEU A 223 8.87 3.01 -10.00
CA LEU A 223 8.38 4.10 -9.13
C LEU A 223 7.84 5.31 -9.90
N GLY A 224 8.45 5.66 -11.02
CA GLY A 224 8.12 6.86 -11.80
C GLY A 224 6.90 6.67 -12.69
N LEU A 225 6.70 5.47 -13.28
CA LEU A 225 5.55 5.22 -14.16
C LEU A 225 4.20 5.43 -13.45
N PRO A 226 3.95 4.90 -12.23
CA PRO A 226 2.70 5.17 -11.52
C PRO A 226 2.47 6.67 -11.27
N VAL A 227 3.53 7.41 -10.93
CA VAL A 227 3.46 8.87 -10.71
C VAL A 227 3.09 9.60 -12.00
N LEU A 228 3.68 9.22 -13.13
CA LEU A 228 3.37 9.80 -14.44
C LEU A 228 1.93 9.50 -14.86
N LEU A 229 1.44 8.27 -14.66
CA LEU A 229 0.06 7.90 -14.97
C LEU A 229 -0.94 8.69 -14.14
N ILE A 230 -0.71 8.80 -12.84
CA ILE A 230 -1.56 9.60 -11.93
C ILE A 230 -1.50 11.08 -12.33
N GLY A 231 -0.31 11.61 -12.62
CA GLY A 231 -0.14 12.98 -13.11
C GLY A 231 -0.92 13.25 -14.39
N GLY A 232 -0.90 12.31 -15.34
CA GLY A 232 -1.69 12.39 -16.57
C GLY A 232 -3.20 12.42 -16.31
N VAL A 233 -3.69 11.57 -15.40
CA VAL A 233 -5.10 11.56 -14.99
C VAL A 233 -5.50 12.86 -14.31
N LEU A 234 -4.66 13.40 -13.43
CA LEU A 234 -4.91 14.67 -12.76
C LEU A 234 -4.97 15.85 -13.75
N ILE A 235 -4.02 15.91 -14.70
CA ILE A 235 -4.01 16.96 -15.73
C ILE A 235 -5.26 16.84 -16.61
N ALA A 236 -5.64 15.64 -17.01
CA ALA A 236 -6.85 15.42 -17.80
C ALA A 236 -8.12 15.85 -17.04
N ALA A 237 -8.20 15.55 -15.75
CA ALA A 237 -9.33 15.91 -14.90
C ALA A 237 -9.42 17.41 -14.57
N LEU A 238 -8.30 18.15 -14.62
CA LEU A 238 -8.29 19.60 -14.39
C LEU A 238 -8.60 20.42 -15.64
N ASN A 239 -8.46 19.82 -16.83
CA ASN A 239 -8.64 20.48 -18.12
C ASN A 239 -9.96 20.12 -18.83
N GLY A 240 -10.77 19.23 -18.24
CA GLY A 240 -12.09 18.82 -18.72
C GLY A 240 -13.20 19.26 -17.79
#